data_AF-A0A2U8VYA9-F1
#
_entry.id   AF-A0A2U8VYA9-F1
#
_cell.length_a   1.000
_cell.length_b   1.000
_cell.length_c   1.000
_cell.angle_alpha   90.00
_cell.angle_beta   90.00
_cell.angle_gamma   90.00
#
_symmetry.space_group_name_H-M   'P 1'
#
loop_
_entity.id
_entity.type
_entity.pdbx_description
1 polymer ?
#
loop_
_entity_poly.entity_id
_entity_poly.type
_entity_poly.pdbx_seq_one_letter_code
_entity_poly.pdbx_strand_id
1 'polypeptide(L)'
;MPLFRSETPPPPANLDFGQPPPSDEPTSAQLKADIDSGLTGDKAPHGDVGAAPLGTCEEAGGAAPSVRDLRIARRTAAAPPRVRSAADPHGQRWFVVPLFLSVTTAIGGAICLGLLYL
;
A
#
# COMPACT_ATOMS: atom_id res chain seq x y z
N MET A 1 -12.30 -5.38 -23.71
CA MET A 1 -12.67 -4.58 -22.51
C MET A 1 -11.84 -5.08 -21.35
N PRO A 2 -10.99 -4.25 -20.72
CA PRO A 2 -10.33 -4.64 -19.49
C PRO A 2 -11.41 -4.87 -18.43
N LEU A 3 -11.46 -6.08 -17.88
CA LEU A 3 -12.29 -6.40 -16.72
C LEU A 3 -11.75 -5.61 -15.52
N PHE A 4 -12.53 -4.66 -15.00
CA PHE A 4 -12.22 -4.04 -13.72
C PHE A 4 -12.31 -5.10 -12.64
N ARG A 5 -11.17 -5.58 -12.13
CA ARG A 5 -11.13 -6.35 -10.89
C ARG A 5 -11.46 -5.41 -9.74
N SER A 6 -12.20 -5.88 -8.74
CA SER A 6 -12.43 -5.12 -7.48
C SER A 6 -11.13 -4.65 -6.84
N GLU A 7 -10.08 -5.46 -6.99
CA GLU A 7 -8.71 -5.24 -6.50
C GLU A 7 -7.96 -4.14 -7.26
N THR A 8 -8.44 -3.77 -8.46
CA THR A 8 -7.84 -2.72 -9.28
C THR A 8 -8.69 -1.46 -9.13
N PRO A 9 -8.27 -0.50 -8.30
CA PRO A 9 -9.02 0.72 -8.07
C PRO A 9 -9.37 1.41 -9.40
N PRO A 10 -10.57 2.00 -9.52
CA PRO A 10 -10.96 2.67 -10.75
C PRO A 10 -10.06 3.90 -10.98
N PRO A 11 -9.86 4.33 -12.24
CA PRO A 11 -9.26 5.63 -12.52
C PRO A 11 -10.01 6.74 -11.77
N PRO A 12 -9.32 7.73 -11.18
CA PRO A 12 -7.88 8.02 -11.31
C PRO A 12 -6.97 7.31 -10.29
N ALA A 13 -7.51 6.49 -9.39
CA ALA A 13 -6.70 5.88 -8.32
C ALA A 13 -5.71 4.82 -8.85
N ASN A 14 -5.93 4.24 -10.04
CA ASN A 14 -4.96 3.36 -10.70
C ASN A 14 -3.84 4.10 -11.48
N LEU A 15 -3.76 5.43 -11.41
CA LEU A 15 -2.69 6.17 -12.07
C LEU A 15 -1.35 5.92 -11.37
N ASP A 16 -0.31 5.73 -12.18
CA ASP A 16 1.07 5.75 -11.69
C ASP A 16 1.54 7.22 -11.62
N PHE A 17 1.74 7.70 -10.40
CA PHE A 17 2.22 9.06 -10.15
C PHE A 17 3.75 9.17 -10.25
N GLY A 18 4.45 8.03 -10.39
CA GLY A 18 5.90 7.96 -10.48
C GLY A 18 6.63 8.48 -9.24
N GLN A 19 7.95 8.62 -9.36
CA GLN A 19 8.76 9.31 -8.37
C GLN A 19 9.06 10.74 -8.83
N PRO A 20 8.87 11.74 -7.96
CA PRO A 20 9.22 13.10 -8.31
C PRO A 20 10.75 13.25 -8.39
N PRO A 21 11.25 14.16 -9.26
CA PRO A 21 12.67 14.39 -9.38
C PRO A 21 13.29 14.87 -8.06
N PRO A 22 14.60 14.67 -7.86
CA PRO A 22 15.31 15.27 -6.75
C PRO A 22 15.22 16.80 -6.83
N SER A 23 15.04 17.45 -5.68
CA SER A 23 14.99 18.91 -5.54
C SER A 23 15.67 19.34 -4.24
N ASP A 24 16.43 20.44 -4.29
CA ASP A 24 17.00 21.07 -3.10
C ASP A 24 15.96 21.90 -2.32
N GLU A 25 14.86 22.26 -2.98
CA GLU A 25 13.67 22.89 -2.41
C GLU A 25 12.46 21.95 -2.59
N PRO A 26 12.37 20.88 -1.79
CA PRO A 26 11.28 19.94 -1.92
C PRO A 26 9.96 20.51 -1.39
N THR A 27 8.86 20.07 -1.99
CA THR A 27 7.49 20.42 -1.57
C THR A 27 6.81 19.24 -0.88
N SER A 28 5.76 19.52 -0.10
CA SER A 28 4.92 18.48 0.53
C SER A 28 4.31 17.52 -0.50
N ALA A 29 4.03 18.01 -1.72
CA ALA A 29 3.55 17.18 -2.82
C ALA A 29 4.61 16.14 -3.28
N GLN A 30 5.89 16.52 -3.32
CA GLN A 30 6.96 15.57 -3.63
C GLN A 30 7.13 14.52 -2.54
N LEU A 31 7.04 14.92 -1.27
CA LEU A 31 7.11 13.96 -0.15
C LEU A 31 5.90 13.01 -0.16
N LYS A 32 4.69 13.52 -0.44
CA LYS A 32 3.51 12.67 -0.65
C LYS A 32 3.71 11.69 -1.81
N ALA A 33 4.28 12.13 -2.94
CA ALA A 33 4.53 11.23 -4.07
C ALA A 33 5.58 10.15 -3.73
N ASP A 34 6.60 10.46 -2.93
CA ASP A 34 7.53 9.43 -2.43
C ASP A 34 6.79 8.36 -1.59
N ILE A 35 5.87 8.78 -0.70
CA ILE A 35 5.02 7.87 0.09
C ILE A 35 4.08 7.06 -0.81
N ASP A 36 3.40 7.72 -1.75
CA ASP A 36 2.44 7.12 -2.68
C ASP A 36 3.10 6.12 -3.64
N SER A 37 4.37 6.33 -4.01
CA SER A 37 5.17 5.37 -4.77
C SER A 37 5.62 4.15 -3.97
N GLY A 38 5.41 4.15 -2.65
CA GLY A 38 5.90 3.13 -1.72
C GLY A 38 7.40 3.23 -1.42
N LEU A 39 8.06 4.33 -1.80
CA LEU A 39 9.50 4.54 -1.53
C LEU A 39 9.79 4.56 -0.03
N THR A 40 8.90 5.17 0.76
CA THR A 40 9.07 5.31 2.21
C THR A 40 8.70 4.05 2.98
N GLY A 41 7.94 3.14 2.37
CA GLY A 41 7.44 1.94 3.03
C GLY A 41 6.30 2.19 4.04
N ASP A 42 5.82 3.43 4.17
CA ASP A 42 4.69 3.76 5.07
C ASP A 42 3.37 3.18 4.55
N LYS A 43 3.27 2.97 3.23
CA LYS A 43 2.15 2.31 2.58
C LYS A 43 2.59 1.59 1.30
N ALA A 44 1.71 0.72 0.80
CA ALA A 44 1.91 0.04 -0.47
C ALA A 44 1.84 1.05 -1.64
N PRO A 45 2.51 0.78 -2.78
CA PRO A 45 2.51 1.68 -3.95
C PRO A 45 1.09 1.88 -4.50
N HIS A 46 0.48 3.01 -4.15
CA HIS A 46 -0.87 3.36 -4.54
C HIS A 46 -1.14 4.84 -4.29
N GLY A 47 -1.57 5.57 -5.32
CA GLY A 47 -1.91 6.98 -5.18
C GLY A 47 -3.32 7.17 -4.63
N ASP A 48 -3.41 7.89 -3.51
CA ASP A 48 -4.69 8.22 -2.89
C ASP A 48 -5.08 9.65 -3.28
N VAL A 49 -6.06 9.74 -4.19
CA VAL A 49 -6.63 11.01 -4.69
C VAL A 49 -7.65 11.59 -3.69
N GLY A 50 -8.24 10.75 -2.83
CA GLY A 50 -9.16 11.18 -1.79
C GLY A 50 -8.45 11.69 -0.52
N ALA A 51 -7.17 11.35 -0.35
CA ALA A 51 -6.35 11.87 0.73
C ALA A 51 -6.14 13.38 0.59
N ALA A 52 -6.29 14.09 1.71
CA ALA A 52 -5.89 15.50 1.80
C ALA A 52 -4.39 15.66 1.47
N PRO A 53 -3.97 16.83 0.95
CA PRO A 53 -2.56 17.16 0.80
C PRO A 53 -1.79 17.00 2.12
N LEU A 54 -0.52 16.59 2.02
CA LEU A 54 0.34 16.43 3.19
C LEU A 54 0.59 17.80 3.84
N GLY A 55 0.38 17.91 5.15
CA GLY A 55 0.60 19.15 5.90
C GLY A 55 -0.63 20.06 6.02
N THR A 56 -1.80 19.70 5.47
CA THR A 56 -3.00 20.58 5.51
C THR A 56 -3.44 20.89 6.94
N CYS A 57 -3.37 19.92 7.86
CA CYS A 57 -3.71 20.14 9.26
C CYS A 57 -2.69 21.05 9.95
N GLU A 58 -1.41 20.84 9.68
CA GLU A 58 -0.30 21.63 10.20
C GLU A 58 -0.37 23.09 9.70
N GLU A 59 -0.67 23.30 8.42
CA GLU A 59 -0.91 24.62 7.84
C GLU A 59 -2.12 25.31 8.49
N ALA A 60 -3.24 24.59 8.65
CA ALA A 60 -4.43 25.12 9.32
C ALA A 60 -4.17 25.49 10.79
N GLY A 61 -3.24 24.80 11.45
CA GLY A 61 -2.74 25.11 12.79
C GLY A 61 -1.68 26.21 12.85
N GLY A 62 -1.30 26.82 11.72
CA GLY A 62 -0.26 27.85 11.64
C GLY A 62 1.18 27.33 11.71
N ALA A 63 1.38 26.03 11.51
CA ALA A 63 2.66 25.32 11.64
C ALA A 63 3.04 24.57 10.35
N ALA A 64 2.88 25.21 9.19
CA ALA A 64 3.20 24.61 7.90
C ALA A 64 4.66 24.05 7.87
N PRO A 65 4.89 22.88 7.24
CA PRO A 65 6.20 22.25 7.20
C PRO A 65 7.20 23.13 6.44
N SER A 66 8.40 23.31 7.01
CA SER A 66 9.44 24.07 6.35
C SER A 66 10.14 23.25 5.25
N VAL A 67 10.75 23.93 4.28
CA VAL A 67 11.57 23.28 3.23
C VAL A 67 12.69 22.43 3.83
N ARG A 68 13.25 22.87 4.97
CA ARG A 68 14.28 22.13 5.69
C ARG A 68 13.75 20.79 6.20
N ASP A 69 12.55 20.78 6.78
CA ASP A 69 11.93 19.58 7.34
C ASP A 69 11.57 18.60 6.22
N LEU A 70 11.01 19.09 5.12
CA LEU A 70 10.71 18.29 3.94
C LEU A 70 11.97 17.65 3.35
N ARG A 71 13.07 18.39 3.28
CA ARG A 71 14.36 17.87 2.80
C ARG A 71 14.94 16.80 3.71
N ILE A 72 14.83 16.97 5.02
CA ILE A 72 15.25 15.94 5.99
C ILE A 72 14.39 14.69 5.79
N ALA A 73 13.07 14.85 5.76
CA ALA A 73 12.13 13.76 5.56
C ALA A 73 12.43 12.96 4.28
N ARG A 74 12.56 13.62 3.12
CA ARG A 74 12.88 12.92 1.86
C ARG A 74 14.22 12.17 1.89
N ARG A 75 15.22 12.69 2.62
CA ARG A 75 16.55 12.04 2.74
C ARG A 75 16.55 10.85 3.69
N THR A 76 15.70 10.84 4.71
CA THR A 76 15.73 9.82 5.77
C THR A 76 14.59 8.82 5.71
N ALA A 77 13.48 9.13 5.04
CA ALA A 77 12.28 8.30 5.02
C ALA A 77 12.36 7.09 4.09
N ALA A 78 13.37 6.99 3.22
CA ALA A 78 13.46 5.89 2.27
C ALA A 78 13.58 4.53 2.99
N ALA A 79 12.60 3.65 2.75
CA ALA A 79 12.60 2.32 3.34
C ALA A 79 13.70 1.43 2.74
N PRO A 80 14.25 0.49 3.53
CA PRO A 80 15.12 -0.56 3.02
C PRO A 80 14.42 -1.39 1.93
N PRO A 81 15.14 -1.92 0.92
CA PRO A 81 14.55 -2.70 -0.16
C PRO A 81 13.63 -3.84 0.30
N ARG A 82 14.00 -4.52 1.40
CA ARG A 82 13.21 -5.62 2.00
C ARG A 82 11.81 -5.19 2.44
N VAL A 83 11.66 -3.96 2.94
CA VAL A 83 10.37 -3.42 3.41
C VAL A 83 9.51 -3.10 2.21
N ARG A 84 10.10 -2.45 1.19
CA ARG A 84 9.41 -2.11 -0.06
C ARG A 84 8.96 -3.36 -0.82
N SER A 85 9.80 -4.40 -0.88
CA SER A 85 9.47 -5.67 -1.54
C SER A 85 8.48 -6.53 -0.77
N ALA A 86 8.30 -6.28 0.54
CA ALA A 86 7.32 -7.00 1.35
C ALA A 86 5.89 -6.47 1.16
N ALA A 87 5.71 -5.32 0.51
CA ALA A 87 4.40 -4.84 0.13
C ALA A 87 3.76 -5.83 -0.87
N ASP A 88 2.64 -6.44 -0.48
CA ASP A 88 1.84 -7.35 -1.29
C ASP A 88 0.42 -6.77 -1.40
N PRO A 89 0.19 -5.72 -2.22
CA PRO A 89 -1.08 -4.99 -2.26
C PRO A 89 -2.26 -5.88 -2.66
N HIS A 90 -1.98 -6.93 -3.45
CA HIS A 90 -3.01 -7.80 -4.02
C HIS A 90 -3.11 -9.15 -3.31
N GLY A 91 -2.20 -9.46 -2.38
CA GLY A 91 -2.22 -10.69 -1.59
C GLY A 91 -2.36 -11.97 -2.41
N GLN A 92 -2.05 -11.94 -3.72
CA GLN A 92 -2.53 -12.92 -4.70
C GLN A 92 -1.63 -14.16 -4.69
N ARG A 93 -1.64 -14.85 -3.56
CA ARG A 93 -0.98 -16.13 -3.36
C ARG A 93 -1.89 -17.21 -3.93
N TRP A 94 -1.61 -17.62 -5.16
CA TRP A 94 -2.40 -18.62 -5.90
C TRP A 94 -2.66 -19.92 -5.12
N PHE A 95 -1.79 -20.26 -4.16
CA PHE A 95 -1.89 -21.47 -3.34
C PHE A 95 -2.82 -21.33 -2.11
N VAL A 96 -3.19 -20.12 -1.70
CA VAL A 96 -3.94 -19.90 -0.44
C VAL A 96 -5.34 -20.49 -0.54
N VAL A 97 -6.06 -20.22 -1.64
CA VAL A 97 -7.41 -20.76 -1.87
C VAL A 97 -7.42 -22.29 -1.95
N PRO A 98 -6.59 -22.97 -2.77
CA PRO A 98 -6.59 -24.43 -2.80
C PRO A 98 -6.15 -25.05 -1.47
N LEU A 99 -5.19 -24.45 -0.76
CA LEU A 99 -4.79 -24.90 0.58
C LEU A 99 -5.95 -24.81 1.57
N PHE A 100 -6.63 -23.66 1.63
CA PHE A 100 -7.79 -23.45 2.50
C PHE A 100 -8.88 -24.49 2.23
N LEU A 101 -9.26 -24.67 0.96
CA LEU A 101 -10.26 -25.66 0.57
C LEU A 101 -9.84 -27.09 0.97
N SER A 102 -8.58 -27.46 0.75
CA SER A 102 -8.07 -28.79 1.11
C SER A 102 -8.18 -29.07 2.61
N VAL A 103 -7.82 -28.08 3.45
CA VAL A 103 -7.89 -28.18 4.90
C VAL A 103 -9.35 -28.26 5.37
N THR A 104 -10.24 -27.40 4.84
CA THR A 104 -11.66 -27.42 5.19
C THR A 104 -12.31 -28.76 4.82
N THR A 105 -12.03 -29.30 3.63
CA THR A 105 -12.54 -30.60 3.20
C THR A 105 -11.99 -31.75 4.05
N ALA A 106 -10.70 -31.73 4.40
CA ALA A 106 -10.10 -32.76 5.24
C ALA A 106 -10.73 -32.79 6.65
N ILE A 107 -10.93 -31.61 7.26
CA ILE A 107 -11.58 -31.50 8.58
C ILE A 107 -13.03 -31.98 8.52
N GLY A 108 -13.81 -31.51 7.54
CA GLY A 108 -15.19 -31.93 7.35
C GLY A 108 -15.30 -33.44 7.10
N GLY A 109 -14.41 -34.00 6.29
CA GLY A 109 -14.32 -35.44 6.04
C GLY A 109 -14.02 -36.24 7.30
N ALA A 110 -13.06 -35.80 8.12
CA ALA A 110 -12.71 -36.46 9.38
C ALA A 110 -13.88 -36.44 10.39
N ILE A 111 -14.62 -35.33 10.48
CA ILE A 111 -15.81 -35.22 11.33
C ILE A 111 -16.91 -36.16 10.84
N CYS A 112 -17.23 -36.14 9.54
CA CYS A 112 -18.25 -37.04 8.96
C CYS A 112 -17.86 -38.51 9.16
N LEU A 113 -16.60 -38.88 8.92
CA LEU A 113 -16.10 -40.22 9.16
C LEU A 113 -16.27 -40.57 10.65
N GLY A 114 -15.81 -39.71 11.56
CA GLY A 114 -15.98 -39.92 13.00
C GLY A 114 -17.43 -40.16 13.41
N LEU A 115 -18.39 -39.40 12.87
CA LEU A 115 -19.82 -39.58 13.14
C LEU A 115 -20.42 -40.85 12.52
N LEU A 116 -19.87 -41.36 11.42
CA LEU A 116 -20.34 -42.60 10.78
C LEU A 116 -19.82 -43.87 11.47
N TYR A 117 -18.71 -43.76 12.20
CA TYR A 117 -18.06 -44.88 12.91
C TYR A 117 -18.23 -44.81 14.43
N LEU A 118 -19.02 -43.86 14.94
CA LEU A 118 -19.49 -43.78 16.33
C LEU A 118 -20.92 -44.32 16.42
#